data_AF-A0A7K3Z6L8-F1
#
_entry.id   AF-A0A7K3Z6L8-F1
#
_cell.length_a   1.000
_cell.length_b   1.000
_cell.length_c   1.000
_cell.angle_alpha   90.00
_cell.angle_beta   90.00
_cell.angle_gamma   90.00
#
_symmetry.space_group_name_H-M   'P 1'
#
loop_
_entity.id
_entity.type
_entity.pdbx_description
1 polymer ?
#
loop_
_entity_poly.entity_id
_entity_poly.type
_entity_poly.pdbx_seq_one_letter_code
_entity_poly.pdbx_strand_id
1 'polypeptide(L)' 'MPCVSPDGKPTSTGMTTLKSLKADALTAEEVANKTGHPLFRVRSGLRELKNAGFVEETAGKYSLTQSGEEIIR' A
#
# COMPACT_ATOMS: atom_id res chain seq x y z
N MET A 1 9.45 8.61 -5.13
CA MET A 1 8.55 9.26 -4.17
C MET A 1 8.19 8.24 -3.11
N PRO A 2 8.21 8.62 -1.83
CA PRO A 2 7.67 7.79 -0.76
C PRO A 2 6.17 7.58 -0.98
N CYS A 3 5.65 6.46 -0.52
CA CYS A 3 4.21 6.17 -0.56
C CYS A 3 3.46 6.91 0.54
N VAL A 4 4.18 7.44 1.54
CA VAL A 4 3.65 8.26 2.62
C VAL A 4 4.36 9.61 2.64
N SER A 5 3.58 10.68 2.70
CA SER A 5 4.06 12.05 2.87
C SER A 5 4.60 12.26 4.29
N PRO A 6 5.46 13.28 4.53
CA PRO A 6 5.93 13.62 5.88
C PRO A 6 4.80 13.82 6.91
N ASP A 7 3.62 14.25 6.46
CA ASP A 7 2.43 14.44 7.28
C ASP A 7 1.68 13.12 7.62
N GLY A 8 2.25 11.96 7.29
CA GLY A 8 1.67 10.65 7.55
C GLY A 8 0.54 10.24 6.60
N LYS A 9 0.25 11.05 5.58
CA LYS A 9 -0.81 10.77 4.58
C LYS A 9 -0.27 10.02 3.36
N PRO A 10 -1.06 9.16 2.70
CA PRO A 10 -0.61 8.50 1.49
C PRO A 10 -0.43 9.50 0.34
N THR A 11 0.68 9.38 -0.38
CA THR A 11 0.93 10.17 -1.62
C THR A 11 0.09 9.65 -2.78
N SER A 12 0.13 10.30 -3.94
CA SER A 12 -0.53 9.77 -5.15
C SER A 12 -0.11 8.33 -5.48
N THR A 13 1.18 8.00 -5.34
CA THR A 13 1.70 6.64 -5.50
C THR A 13 1.25 5.71 -4.38
N GLY A 14 1.16 6.20 -3.14
CA GLY A 14 0.59 5.44 -2.02
C GLY A 14 -0.88 5.09 -2.25
N MET A 15 -1.67 6.06 -2.74
CA MET A 15 -3.08 5.89 -3.08
C MET A 15 -3.29 4.84 -4.17
N THR A 16 -2.47 4.84 -5.23
CA THR A 16 -2.54 3.79 -6.27
C THR A 16 -2.25 2.41 -5.69
N THR A 17 -1.29 2.32 -4.77
CA THR A 17 -0.94 1.08 -4.07
C THR A 17 -2.11 0.60 -3.19
N LEU A 18 -2.70 1.48 -2.39
CA LEU A 18 -3.88 1.17 -1.56
C LEU A 18 -5.07 0.72 -2.40
N LYS A 19 -5.36 1.41 -3.52
CA LYS A 19 -6.43 1.03 -4.45
C LYS A 19 -6.22 -0.34 -5.07
N SER A 20 -4.97 -0.76 -5.29
CA SER A 20 -4.67 -2.10 -5.83
C SER A 20 -5.01 -3.24 -4.84
N LEU A 21 -5.00 -2.93 -3.54
CA LEU A 21 -5.34 -3.82 -2.41
C LEU A 21 -6.83 -3.80 -2.04
N LYS A 22 -7.65 -2.97 -2.71
CA LYS A 22 -9.09 -2.85 -2.44
C LYS A 22 -9.87 -4.12 -2.74
N ALA A 23 -9.42 -4.88 -3.73
CA ALA A 23 -10.12 -6.09 -4.15
C ALA A 23 -9.79 -7.29 -3.26
N ASP A 24 -8.49 -7.51 -2.99
CA ASP A 24 -7.99 -8.69 -2.29
C ASP A 24 -6.68 -8.38 -1.59
N ALA A 25 -6.32 -9.21 -0.59
CA ALA A 25 -5.01 -9.18 0.03
C ALA A 25 -3.94 -9.70 -0.95
N LEU A 26 -2.95 -8.87 -1.26
CA LEU A 26 -1.92 -9.17 -2.27
C LEU A 26 -0.52 -9.16 -1.66
N THR A 27 0.35 -9.96 -2.23
CA THR A 27 1.79 -9.90 -1.99
C THR A 27 2.40 -8.64 -2.63
N ALA A 28 3.58 -8.25 -2.15
CA ALA A 28 4.31 -7.12 -2.76
C ALA A 28 4.63 -7.36 -4.25
N GLU A 29 4.76 -8.61 -4.68
CA GLU A 29 5.00 -9.01 -6.07
C GLU A 29 3.76 -8.80 -6.93
N GLU A 30 2.60 -9.23 -6.46
CA GLU A 30 1.32 -9.00 -7.15
C GLU A 30 0.99 -7.51 -7.26
N VAL A 31 1.26 -6.73 -6.20
CA VAL A 31 1.08 -5.27 -6.22
C VAL A 31 2.05 -4.63 -7.23
N ALA A 32 3.31 -5.06 -7.29
CA ALA A 32 4.28 -4.59 -8.28
C ALA A 32 3.81 -4.88 -9.72
N ASN A 33 3.29 -6.09 -9.96
CA ASN A 33 2.74 -6.48 -11.25
C ASN A 33 1.48 -5.66 -11.62
N LYS A 34 0.57 -5.42 -10.66
CA LYS A 34 -0.64 -4.59 -10.90
C LYS A 34 -0.33 -3.12 -11.14
N THR A 35 0.63 -2.56 -10.39
CA THR A 35 0.95 -1.12 -10.45
C THR A 35 2.00 -0.79 -11.50
N GLY A 36 2.70 -1.80 -12.05
CA GLY A 36 3.85 -1.61 -12.94
C GLY A 36 5.04 -0.95 -12.26
N HIS A 37 5.07 -0.91 -10.93
CA HIS A 37 6.16 -0.33 -10.15
C HIS A 37 7.22 -1.38 -9.81
N PRO A 38 8.51 -0.99 -9.73
CA PRO A 38 9.56 -1.91 -9.30
C PRO A 38 9.27 -2.50 -7.92
N LEU A 39 9.52 -3.80 -7.74
CA LEU A 39 9.23 -4.53 -6.50
C LEU A 39 9.84 -3.87 -5.26
N PHE A 40 11.09 -3.38 -5.34
CA PHE A 40 11.73 -2.71 -4.20
C PHE A 40 10.99 -1.44 -3.76
N ARG A 41 10.40 -0.70 -4.72
CA ARG A 41 9.62 0.51 -4.45
C ARG A 41 8.30 0.16 -3.80
N VAL A 42 7.65 -0.90 -4.29
CA VAL A 42 6.40 -1.41 -3.70
C VAL A 42 6.64 -1.91 -2.28
N ARG A 43 7.71 -2.67 -2.02
CA ARG A 43 8.06 -3.13 -0.67
C ARG A 43 8.33 -1.97 0.29
N SER A 44 9.09 -0.96 -0.15
CA SER A 44 9.30 0.26 0.64
C SER A 44 7.98 0.96 0.95
N GLY A 45 7.14 1.12 -0.08
CA GLY A 45 5.86 1.79 0.03
C GLY A 45 4.87 1.08 0.94
N LEU A 46 4.75 -0.24 0.82
CA LEU A 46 3.90 -1.06 1.68
C LEU A 46 4.37 -1.01 3.14
N ARG A 47 5.69 -0.96 3.38
CA ARG A 47 6.23 -0.80 4.74
C ARG A 47 5.86 0.57 5.32
N GLU A 48 5.96 1.64 4.54
CA GLU A 48 5.54 2.98 4.96
C GLU A 48 4.03 3.03 5.25
N LEU A 49 3.20 2.48 4.36
CA LEU A 49 1.75 2.41 4.53
C LEU A 49 1.36 1.55 5.74
N LYS A 50 2.10 0.47 6.02
CA LYS A 50 1.93 -0.36 7.21
C LYS A 50 2.26 0.42 8.49
N ASN A 51 3.39 1.12 8.48
CA ASN A 51 3.80 1.96 9.62
C ASN A 51 2.83 3.11 9.89
N ALA A 52 2.20 3.63 8.83
CA ALA A 52 1.16 4.66 8.93
C ALA A 52 -0.23 4.09 9.30
N GLY A 53 -0.37 2.76 9.40
CA GLY A 53 -1.62 2.10 9.80
C GLY A 53 -2.67 2.00 8.69
N PHE A 54 -2.31 2.13 7.41
CA PHE A 54 -3.25 2.00 6.28
C PHE A 54 -3.36 0.57 5.75
N VAL A 55 -2.31 -0.22 5.88
CA VAL A 55 -2.30 -1.64 5.49
C VAL A 55 -1.79 -2.50 6.64
N GLU A 56 -2.26 -3.73 6.69
CA GLU A 56 -1.74 -4.76 7.57
C GLU A 56 -1.06 -5.85 6.74
N GLU A 57 -0.13 -6.58 7.33
CA GLU A 57 0.55 -7.69 6.67
C GLU A 57 0.24 -8.98 7.41
N THR A 58 -0.45 -9.90 6.73
CA THR A 58 -0.88 -11.19 7.26
C THR A 58 -0.33 -12.28 6.36
N ALA A 59 0.54 -13.14 6.93
CA ALA A 59 1.17 -14.25 6.20
C ALA A 59 1.88 -13.85 4.89
N GLY A 60 2.51 -12.67 4.86
CA GLY A 60 3.24 -12.15 3.68
C GLY A 60 2.36 -11.52 2.60
N LYS A 61 1.04 -11.41 2.85
CA LYS A 61 0.10 -10.64 2.03
C LYS A 61 -0.27 -9.36 2.76
N TYR A 62 -0.53 -8.30 2.00
CA TYR A 62 -0.97 -7.03 2.50
C TYR A 62 -2.47 -6.87 2.27
N SER A 63 -3.22 -6.53 3.32
CA SER A 63 -4.64 -6.16 3.25
C SER A 63 -4.81 -4.70 3.66
N LEU A 64 -5.88 -4.07 3.19
CA LEU A 64 -6.27 -2.76 3.69
C LEU A 64 -6.80 -2.88 5.11
N THR A 65 -6.45 -1.90 5.92
CA THR A 65 -7.12 -1.66 7.20
C THR A 65 -8.33 -0.76 6.99
N GLN A 66 -9.16 -0.64 8.03
CA GLN A 66 -10.28 0.30 8.04
C GLN A 66 -9.85 1.75 7.70
N SER A 67 -8.71 2.21 8.24
CA SER A 67 -8.17 3.54 7.94
C SER A 67 -7.70 3.68 6.48
N GLY A 68 -7.17 2.60 5.89
CA GLY A 68 -6.81 2.56 4.48
C GLY A 68 -8.04 2.62 3.57
N GLU A 69 -9.11 1.90 3.93
CA GLU A 69 -10.38 1.88 3.21
C GLU A 69 -11.08 3.23 3.22
N GLU A 70 -11.10 3.93 4.35
CA GLU A 70 -11.71 5.26 4.48
C GLU A 70 -11.07 6.29 3.55
N ILE A 71 -9.76 6.20 3.32
CA ILE A 71 -9.03 7.14 2.47
C ILE A 71 -9.27 6.87 0.98
N ILE A 72 -9.48 5.62 0.57
CA ILE A 72 -9.73 5.26 -0.83
C ILE A 72 -11.21 5.24 -1.21
N ARG A 73 -12.11 5.55 -0.28
CA ARG A 73 -13.55 5.68 -0.48
C ARG A 73 -13.89 6.89 -1.36
#